data_AF-A0AAE8ZM15-F1
#
_entry.id   AF-A0AAE8ZM15-F1
#
_cell.length_a   1.000
_cell.length_b   1.000
_cell.length_c   1.000
_cell.angle_alpha   90.00
_cell.angle_beta   90.00
_cell.angle_gamma   90.00
#
_symmetry.space_group_name_H-M   'P 1'
#
loop_
_entity.id
_entity.type
_entity.pdbx_description
1 polymer ?
#
loop_
_entity_poly.entity_id
_entity_poly.type
_entity_poly.pdbx_seq_one_letter_code
_entity_poly.pdbx_strand_id
1 'polypeptide(L)'
;MRIYLLGPMLLLLMLVLLSAQTELSVRGKFECYQEFTFKIGLQEFESDSWHVIVVNEGTSVNNTAEFAISGNTTNPGHFQTEQQVALVVIHTCNPNNTSETARKFLRGLSFGKKKIVINKFNWDLHLARFEDYYDF
;
A
#
# COMPACT_ATOMS: atom_id res chain seq x y z
N MET A 1 -30.82 38.56 18.24
CA MET A 1 -30.91 37.23 17.63
C MET A 1 -29.50 36.64 17.60
N ARG A 2 -29.29 35.51 18.28
CA ARG A 2 -27.99 35.03 18.75
C ARG A 2 -27.33 34.11 17.70
N ILE A 3 -26.27 34.57 17.02
CA ILE A 3 -25.46 33.78 16.07
C ILE A 3 -24.37 33.02 16.86
N TYR A 4 -24.69 31.84 17.40
CA TYR A 4 -23.72 31.00 18.14
C TYR A 4 -23.51 29.62 17.50
N LEU A 5 -24.12 29.38 16.34
CA LEU A 5 -24.09 28.06 15.67
C LEU A 5 -23.10 27.96 14.51
N LEU A 6 -22.60 29.09 13.98
CA LEU A 6 -21.66 29.08 12.84
C LEU A 6 -20.22 28.71 13.24
N GLY A 7 -19.77 29.17 14.41
CA GLY A 7 -18.43 28.86 14.95
C GLY A 7 -18.17 27.36 15.13
N PRO A 8 -19.03 26.61 15.84
CA PRO A 8 -18.84 25.17 16.01
C PRO A 8 -19.02 24.40 14.70
N MET A 9 -19.87 24.87 13.77
CA MET A 9 -20.07 24.21 12.47
C MET A 9 -18.83 24.35 11.57
N LEU A 10 -18.16 25.50 11.56
CA LEU A 10 -16.89 25.73 10.87
C LEU A 10 -15.75 24.89 11.47
N LEU A 11 -15.71 24.77 12.79
CA LEU A 11 -14.70 23.98 13.50
C LEU A 11 -14.89 22.48 13.26
N LEU A 12 -16.15 22.01 13.20
CA LEU A 12 -16.48 20.64 12.81
C LEU A 12 -16.12 20.36 11.34
N LEU A 13 -16.38 21.31 10.43
CA LEU A 13 -16.01 21.17 9.02
C LEU A 13 -14.49 21.06 8.83
N MET A 14 -13.72 21.87 9.56
CA MET A 14 -12.25 21.79 9.56
C MET A 14 -11.74 20.46 10.14
N LEU A 15 -12.35 19.94 11.21
CA LEU A 15 -11.97 18.65 11.80
C LEU A 15 -12.27 17.46 10.87
N VAL A 16 -13.37 17.51 10.11
CA VAL A 16 -13.73 16.46 9.14
C VAL A 16 -12.80 16.45 7.92
N LEU A 17 -12.22 17.60 7.56
CA LEU A 17 -11.25 17.71 6.46
C LEU A 17 -9.84 17.22 6.84
N LEU A 18 -9.53 17.12 8.14
CA LEU A 18 -8.19 16.75 8.63
C LEU A 18 -7.94 15.23 8.69
N SER A 19 -8.93 14.37 8.45
CA SER A 19 -8.83 12.92 8.73
C SER A 19 -9.19 11.99 7.55
N ALA A 20 -9.06 12.42 6.30
CA ALA A 20 -9.29 11.53 5.15
C ALA A 20 -8.10 10.57 4.95
N GLN A 21 -7.92 9.62 5.86
CA GLN A 21 -7.05 8.46 5.67
C GLN A 21 -7.80 7.40 4.87
N THR A 22 -7.08 6.71 3.99
CA THR A 22 -7.63 5.59 3.23
C THR A 22 -7.12 4.29 3.82
N GLU A 23 -8.01 3.41 4.25
CA GLU A 23 -7.64 2.05 4.61
C GLU A 23 -7.38 1.24 3.33
N LEU A 24 -6.16 0.72 3.16
CA LEU A 24 -5.81 -0.18 2.06
C LEU A 24 -5.66 -1.59 2.61
N SER A 25 -6.33 -2.56 1.98
CA SER A 25 -6.19 -3.99 2.29
C SER A 25 -5.92 -4.77 1.01
N VAL A 26 -4.81 -5.50 0.98
CA VAL A 26 -4.40 -6.32 -0.16
C VAL A 26 -4.22 -7.76 0.29
N ARG A 27 -4.85 -8.67 -0.45
CA ARG A 27 -4.74 -10.12 -0.23
C ARG A 27 -4.35 -10.80 -1.53
N GLY A 28 -3.40 -11.70 -1.44
CA GLY A 28 -2.81 -12.30 -2.61
C GLY A 28 -1.98 -13.54 -2.32
N LYS A 29 -1.29 -13.97 -3.38
CA LYS A 29 -0.41 -15.12 -3.38
C LYS A 29 0.86 -14.76 -4.14
N PHE A 30 1.98 -15.15 -3.57
CA PHE A 30 3.29 -15.16 -4.22
C PHE A 30 3.55 -16.54 -4.81
N GLU A 31 4.14 -16.56 -6.00
CA GLU A 31 4.58 -17.79 -6.65
C GLU A 31 6.07 -17.65 -7.03
N CYS A 32 6.80 -18.75 -6.86
CA CYS A 32 8.20 -18.90 -7.21
C CYS A 32 8.42 -20.34 -7.71
N TYR A 33 9.61 -20.65 -8.22
CA TYR A 33 10.02 -22.01 -8.62
C TYR A 33 10.68 -22.79 -7.47
N GLN A 34 11.01 -22.12 -6.37
CA GLN A 34 11.64 -22.69 -5.19
C GLN A 34 11.02 -22.11 -3.91
N GLU A 35 11.39 -22.68 -2.76
CA GLU A 35 11.08 -22.07 -1.47
C GLU A 35 11.81 -20.72 -1.33
N PHE A 36 11.15 -19.76 -0.69
CA PHE A 36 11.66 -18.40 -0.53
C PHE A 36 11.18 -17.81 0.79
N THR A 37 12.01 -16.93 1.34
CA THR A 37 11.58 -16.00 2.39
C THR A 37 11.20 -14.68 1.75
N PHE A 38 10.30 -13.94 2.39
CA PHE A 38 9.90 -12.63 1.92
C PHE A 38 9.59 -11.66 3.05
N LYS A 39 9.80 -10.37 2.78
CA LYS A 39 9.25 -9.24 3.51
C LYS A 39 8.37 -8.46 2.56
N ILE A 40 7.11 -8.27 2.91
CA ILE A 40 6.14 -7.51 2.12
C ILE A 40 5.73 -6.26 2.90
N GLY A 41 5.66 -5.12 2.24
CA GLY A 41 5.26 -3.87 2.85
C GLY A 41 4.35 -3.02 1.97
N LEU A 42 3.58 -2.16 2.62
CA LEU A 42 2.95 -1.02 1.96
C LEU A 42 3.84 0.19 2.19
N GLN A 43 4.28 0.82 1.10
CA GLN A 43 5.07 2.05 1.12
C GLN A 43 4.28 3.16 0.48
N GLU A 44 4.31 4.33 1.09
CA GLU A 44 3.73 5.54 0.54
C GLU A 44 4.84 6.49 0.11
N PHE A 45 4.63 7.13 -1.04
CA PHE A 45 5.58 8.00 -1.71
C PHE A 45 5.06 9.44 -1.73
N GLU A 46 5.93 10.36 -1.37
CA GLU A 46 5.73 11.80 -1.48
C GLU A 46 6.91 12.40 -2.24
N SER A 47 6.69 12.68 -3.53
CA SER A 47 7.71 13.17 -4.47
C SER A 47 8.95 12.25 -4.48
N ASP A 48 10.07 12.68 -3.89
CA ASP A 48 11.32 11.92 -3.82
C ASP A 48 11.51 11.16 -2.49
N SER A 49 10.54 11.26 -1.57
CA SER A 49 10.57 10.61 -0.27
C SER A 49 9.56 9.47 -0.20
N TRP A 50 9.82 8.51 0.68
CA TRP A 50 8.90 7.42 0.95
C TRP A 50 8.94 7.06 2.43
N HIS A 51 7.84 6.49 2.92
CA HIS A 51 7.78 5.91 4.25
C HIS A 51 7.05 4.58 4.23
N VAL A 52 7.32 3.77 5.25
CA VAL A 52 6.71 2.46 5.43
C VAL A 52 5.44 2.60 6.24
N ILE A 53 4.32 2.11 5.72
CA ILE A 53 3.05 2.03 6.45
C ILE A 53 3.04 0.78 7.33
N VAL A 54 3.36 -0.37 6.74
CA VAL A 54 3.33 -1.69 7.40
C VAL A 54 4.29 -2.64 6.70
N VAL A 55 4.86 -3.58 7.46
CA VAL A 55 5.68 -4.67 6.95
C VAL A 55 5.25 -5.96 7.62
N ASN A 56 5.07 -7.00 6.81
CA ASN A 56 4.94 -8.38 7.26
C ASN A 56 6.07 -9.21 6.64
N GLU A 57 6.41 -10.32 7.29
CA GLU A 57 7.38 -11.27 6.78
C GLU A 57 6.82 -12.69 6.82
N GLY A 58 7.39 -13.56 6.00
CA GLY A 58 6.98 -14.95 5.92
C GLY A 58 7.93 -15.80 5.10
N THR A 59 7.62 -17.09 5.07
CA THR A 59 8.30 -18.10 4.27
C THR A 59 7.25 -18.83 3.46
N SER A 60 7.57 -19.14 2.21
CA SER A 60 6.68 -19.97 1.38
C SER A 60 6.66 -21.41 1.85
N VAL A 61 5.59 -22.11 1.49
CA VAL A 61 5.50 -23.57 1.62
C VAL A 61 5.55 -24.13 0.20
N ASN A 62 6.53 -25.02 -0.05
CA ASN A 62 6.90 -25.53 -1.38
C ASN A 62 7.43 -24.44 -2.33
N ASN A 63 6.52 -23.65 -2.90
CA ASN A 63 6.87 -22.65 -3.90
C ASN A 63 5.84 -21.50 -3.96
N THR A 64 4.97 -21.43 -2.94
CA THR A 64 3.91 -20.44 -2.87
C THR A 64 3.73 -19.91 -1.46
N ALA A 65 3.32 -18.65 -1.34
CA ALA A 65 2.97 -18.03 -0.06
C ALA A 65 1.71 -17.18 -0.20
N GLU A 66 0.71 -17.39 0.64
CA GLU A 66 -0.40 -16.46 0.75
C GLU A 66 0.01 -15.26 1.62
N PHE A 67 -0.48 -14.08 1.26
CA PHE A 67 -0.25 -12.88 2.05
C PHE A 67 -1.54 -12.07 2.22
N ALA A 68 -1.61 -11.40 3.36
CA ALA A 68 -2.58 -10.35 3.63
C ALA A 68 -1.84 -9.19 4.29
N ILE A 69 -1.99 -8.00 3.75
CA ILE A 69 -1.41 -6.78 4.30
C ILE A 69 -2.45 -5.67 4.27
N SER A 70 -2.51 -4.91 5.36
CA SER A 70 -3.42 -3.78 5.46
C SER A 70 -2.78 -2.66 6.24
N GLY A 71 -3.04 -1.44 5.82
CA GLY A 71 -2.53 -0.24 6.47
C GLY A 71 -3.37 0.97 6.10
N ASN A 72 -3.26 2.01 6.93
CA ASN A 72 -3.88 3.29 6.63
C ASN A 72 -2.83 4.16 5.97
N THR A 73 -3.21 4.79 4.87
CA THR A 73 -2.37 5.76 4.20
C THR A 73 -2.35 7.07 4.98
N THR A 74 -1.28 7.86 4.87
CA THR A 74 -1.23 9.19 5.51
C THR A 74 -2.20 10.15 4.82
N ASN A 75 -2.58 11.25 5.48
CA ASN A 75 -3.45 12.23 4.82
C ASN A 75 -2.63 12.87 3.67
N PRO A 76 -3.04 12.77 2.39
CA PRO A 76 -2.40 13.57 1.36
C PRO A 76 -2.58 15.03 1.78
N GLY A 77 -1.48 15.73 2.08
CA GLY A 77 -1.56 17.11 2.57
C GLY A 77 -2.44 17.96 1.65
N HIS A 78 -2.92 19.12 2.11
CA HIS A 78 -3.89 19.98 1.40
C HIS A 78 -3.56 20.30 -0.08
N PHE A 79 -2.33 20.05 -0.54
CA PHE A 79 -1.85 20.29 -1.91
C PHE A 79 -1.46 19.01 -2.67
N GLN A 80 -1.53 17.82 -2.07
CA GLN A 80 -1.30 16.56 -2.76
C GLN A 80 -2.59 16.09 -3.43
N THR A 81 -2.61 16.13 -4.76
CA THR A 81 -3.75 15.66 -5.57
C THR A 81 -3.71 14.15 -5.83
N GLU A 82 -2.56 13.51 -5.65
CA GLU A 82 -2.34 12.08 -5.88
C GLU A 82 -1.60 11.48 -4.68
N GLN A 83 -2.12 10.36 -4.19
CA GLN A 83 -1.51 9.57 -3.13
C GLN A 83 -0.91 8.32 -3.76
N GLN A 84 0.41 8.15 -3.63
CA GLN A 84 1.13 7.08 -4.30
C GLN A 84 1.49 6.00 -3.28
N VAL A 85 0.83 4.85 -3.37
CA VAL A 85 1.11 3.70 -2.51
C VAL A 85 1.61 2.54 -3.36
N ALA A 86 2.67 1.88 -2.92
CA ALA A 86 3.19 0.67 -3.55
C ALA A 86 3.15 -0.52 -2.59
N LEU A 87 2.86 -1.68 -3.14
CA LEU A 87 3.16 -2.96 -2.55
C LEU A 87 4.61 -3.30 -2.89
N VAL A 88 5.46 -3.39 -1.87
CA VAL A 88 6.89 -3.68 -2.02
C VAL A 88 7.17 -5.03 -1.41
N VAL A 89 7.92 -5.87 -2.12
CA VAL A 89 8.36 -7.17 -1.62
C VAL A 89 9.87 -7.31 -1.77
N ILE A 90 10.51 -7.81 -0.72
CA ILE A 90 11.91 -8.20 -0.70
C ILE A 90 11.94 -9.71 -0.51
N HIS A 91 12.58 -10.48 -1.39
CA HIS A 91 12.49 -11.95 -1.37
C HIS A 91 13.76 -12.66 -1.84
N THR A 92 13.83 -13.96 -1.55
CA THR A 92 14.95 -14.85 -1.95
C THR A 92 14.59 -15.82 -3.08
N CYS A 93 13.59 -15.49 -3.90
CA CYS A 93 13.12 -16.38 -4.98
C CYS A 93 14.22 -16.72 -6.01
N ASN A 94 15.14 -15.79 -6.32
CA ASN A 94 16.25 -16.05 -7.22
C ASN A 94 17.44 -16.69 -6.48
N PRO A 95 17.88 -17.93 -6.80
CA PRO A 95 18.98 -18.61 -6.11
C PRO A 95 20.34 -17.97 -6.37
N ASN A 96 20.46 -17.16 -7.43
CA ASN A 96 21.70 -16.44 -7.74
C ASN A 96 21.85 -15.17 -6.88
N ASN A 97 20.77 -14.71 -6.24
CA ASN A 97 20.75 -13.49 -5.46
C ASN A 97 20.38 -13.80 -4.00
N THR A 98 21.10 -13.23 -3.06
CA THR A 98 20.78 -13.37 -1.62
C THR A 98 19.50 -12.65 -1.23
N SER A 99 19.06 -11.67 -2.04
CA SER A 99 17.82 -10.92 -1.89
C SER A 99 17.53 -10.11 -3.16
N GLU A 100 16.27 -10.05 -3.58
CA GLU A 100 15.77 -9.18 -4.64
C GLU A 100 14.62 -8.31 -4.11
N THR A 101 14.52 -7.08 -4.61
CA THR A 101 13.40 -6.17 -4.30
C THR A 101 12.54 -6.00 -5.55
N ALA A 102 11.27 -6.36 -5.46
CA ALA A 102 10.27 -6.11 -6.48
C ALA A 102 9.20 -5.13 -5.96
N ARG A 103 8.69 -4.25 -6.82
CA ARG A 103 7.70 -3.24 -6.44
C ARG A 103 6.53 -3.26 -7.41
N LYS A 104 5.32 -3.14 -6.88
CA LYS A 104 4.09 -2.91 -7.65
C LYS A 104 3.36 -1.72 -7.10
N PHE A 105 3.21 -0.69 -7.92
CA PHE A 105 2.46 0.50 -7.54
C PHE A 105 0.97 0.18 -7.58
N LEU A 106 0.31 0.43 -6.46
CA LEU A 106 -1.14 0.35 -6.34
C LEU A 106 -1.66 1.75 -6.67
N ARG A 107 -1.70 2.05 -7.97
CA ARG A 107 -2.04 3.40 -8.42
C ARG A 107 -3.52 3.63 -8.27
N GLY A 108 -3.83 4.73 -7.59
CA GLY A 108 -5.17 5.23 -7.46
C GLY A 108 -5.19 6.73 -7.54
N LEU A 109 -5.73 7.25 -8.64
CA LEU A 109 -6.01 8.68 -8.75
C LEU A 109 -6.85 9.11 -7.54
N SER A 110 -6.23 9.90 -6.66
CA SER A 110 -6.87 10.65 -5.58
C SER A 110 -7.71 9.77 -4.65
N PHE A 111 -7.14 9.22 -3.57
CA PHE A 111 -7.93 8.44 -2.62
C PHE A 111 -8.94 9.31 -1.85
N GLY A 112 -10.14 9.47 -2.44
CA GLY A 112 -11.35 10.02 -1.82
C GLY A 112 -12.27 8.94 -1.24
N LYS A 113 -11.78 7.71 -1.09
CA LYS A 113 -12.53 6.56 -0.56
C LYS A 113 -12.01 6.22 0.84
N LYS A 114 -12.92 5.89 1.77
CA LYS A 114 -12.52 5.47 3.12
C LYS A 114 -11.75 4.14 3.18
N LYS A 115 -12.00 3.24 2.22
CA LYS A 115 -11.45 1.88 2.21
C LYS A 115 -11.30 1.34 0.78
N ILE A 116 -10.20 0.65 0.53
CA ILE A 116 -9.90 -0.07 -0.70
C ILE A 116 -9.48 -1.49 -0.37
N VAL A 117 -10.09 -2.45 -1.05
CA VAL A 117 -9.84 -3.88 -0.85
C VAL A 117 -9.48 -4.51 -2.18
N ILE A 118 -8.25 -5.01 -2.29
CA ILE A 118 -7.76 -5.76 -3.44
C ILE A 118 -7.70 -7.23 -3.04
N ASN A 119 -8.56 -8.05 -3.64
CA ASN A 119 -8.61 -9.49 -3.42
C ASN A 119 -8.06 -10.20 -4.65
N LYS A 120 -7.34 -11.32 -4.42
CA LYS A 120 -6.79 -12.20 -5.47
C LYS A 120 -5.63 -11.57 -6.27
N PHE A 121 -4.70 -10.95 -5.57
CA PHE A 121 -3.46 -10.46 -6.17
C PHE A 121 -2.45 -11.61 -6.36
N ASN A 122 -2.28 -12.14 -7.57
CA ASN A 122 -1.26 -13.17 -7.83
C ASN A 122 0.03 -12.53 -8.36
N TRP A 123 1.16 -12.79 -7.72
CA TRP A 123 2.44 -12.19 -8.06
C TRP A 123 3.52 -13.27 -8.22
N ASP A 124 3.90 -13.49 -9.47
CA ASP A 124 5.07 -14.29 -9.83
C ASP A 124 6.36 -13.51 -9.52
N LEU A 125 7.14 -14.00 -8.56
CA LEU A 125 8.39 -13.43 -8.10
C LEU A 125 9.60 -13.88 -8.92
N HIS A 126 9.43 -14.80 -9.87
CA HIS A 126 10.51 -15.24 -10.76
C HIS A 126 10.90 -14.14 -11.75
N LEU A 127 9.92 -13.35 -12.18
CA LEU A 127 10.14 -12.23 -13.09
C LEU A 127 10.51 -11.00 -12.27
N ALA A 128 11.75 -10.53 -12.42
CA ALA A 128 12.20 -9.26 -11.85
C ALA A 128 11.37 -8.11 -12.46
N ARG A 129 10.24 -7.79 -11.83
CA ARG A 129 9.38 -6.68 -12.23
C ARG A 129 9.63 -5.53 -11.30
N PHE A 130 10.33 -4.52 -11.83
CA PHE A 130 10.72 -3.39 -11.04
C PHE A 130 9.57 -2.42 -10.82
N GLU A 131 8.62 -2.29 -11.75
CA GLU A 131 7.50 -1.34 -11.63
C GLU A 131 6.31 -1.80 -12.52
N ASP A 132 5.29 -2.43 -11.94
CA ASP A 132 3.98 -2.60 -12.60
C ASP A 132 2.93 -1.72 -11.90
N TYR A 133 1.99 -1.18 -12.68
CA TYR A 133 0.83 -0.45 -12.19
C TYR A 133 -0.38 -1.40 -12.05
N TYR A 134 -1.05 -1.33 -10.91
CA TYR A 134 -2.36 -1.95 -10.71
C TYR A 134 -3.41 -0.83 -10.65
N ASP A 135 -4.14 -0.62 -11.74
CA ASP A 135 -5.27 0.30 -11.82
C ASP A 135 -6.55 -0.39 -11.34
N PHE A 136 -7.43 0.35 -10.64
CA PHE A 136 -8.71 -0.14 -10.13
C PHE A 136 -9.93 0.49 -10.80
#